data_AF-A0A0C9TU81-F1
#
_entry.id   AF-A0A0C9TU81-F1
#
_cell.length_a   1.000
_cell.length_b   1.000
_cell.length_c   1.000
_cell.angle_alpha   90.00
_cell.angle_beta   90.00
_cell.angle_gamma   90.00
#
_symmetry.space_group_name_H-M   'P 1'
#
loop_
_entity.id
_entity.type
_entity.pdbx_description
1 polymer ?
#
loop_
_entity_poly.entity_id
_entity_poly.type
_entity_poly.pdbx_seq_one_letter_code
_entity_poly.pdbx_strand_id
1 'polypeptide(L)'
;SILDLVFAMEDFAEQVIECSMQDGHGSDHCAIKVQVDLMLPRKEKELSRQFREVDWDFFRKEFEEVMARTPTEIEIETVEDVDRVVKWMVGALQEVVEKVVPVRRQSVYVKKWWMKDLTKMMYECKKVRRQAAKRMAPLDAWVRARALQNQYEKAIRLQKKLH
;
A
#
# COMPACT_ATOMS: atom_id res chain seq x y z
N SER A 1 -52.03 19.27 18.98
CA SER A 1 -50.84 19.14 18.13
C SER A 1 -49.63 18.87 19.00
N ILE A 2 -48.91 17.78 18.73
CA ILE A 2 -47.64 17.45 19.40
C ILE A 2 -46.53 17.97 18.48
N LEU A 3 -45.56 18.68 19.06
CA LEU A 3 -44.37 19.14 18.33
C LEU A 3 -43.29 18.07 18.46
N ASP A 4 -42.93 17.44 17.33
CA ASP A 4 -41.81 16.52 17.27
C ASP A 4 -40.52 17.31 16.97
N LEU A 5 -39.62 17.33 17.96
CA LEU A 5 -38.32 18.01 17.86
C LEU A 5 -37.20 16.98 17.73
N VAL A 6 -36.34 17.15 16.73
CA VAL A 6 -35.12 16.36 16.54
C VAL A 6 -33.93 17.31 16.55
N PHE A 7 -32.98 17.07 17.45
CA PHE A 7 -31.74 17.84 17.51
C PHE A 7 -30.68 17.22 16.61
N ALA A 8 -29.94 18.06 15.89
CA ALA A 8 -28.81 17.68 15.06
C ALA A 8 -27.65 18.68 15.23
N MET A 9 -26.45 18.29 14.81
CA MET A 9 -25.31 19.21 14.74
C MET A 9 -25.50 20.20 13.59
N GLU A 10 -24.89 21.39 13.68
CA GLU A 10 -25.03 22.45 12.67
C GLU A 10 -24.60 21.98 11.27
N ASP A 11 -23.45 21.31 11.19
CA ASP A 11 -22.90 20.75 9.95
C ASP A 11 -23.76 19.62 9.33
N PHE A 12 -24.74 19.11 10.07
CA PHE A 12 -25.63 18.05 9.59
C PHE A 12 -26.73 18.58 8.66
N ALA A 13 -27.06 19.88 8.76
CA ALA A 13 -28.08 20.49 7.90
C ALA A 13 -27.70 20.41 6.41
N GLU A 14 -26.41 20.54 6.11
CA GLU A 14 -25.88 20.43 4.74
C GLU A 14 -26.00 19.02 4.15
N GLN A 15 -26.20 18.02 5.00
CA GLN A 15 -26.38 16.62 4.58
C GLN A 15 -27.85 16.29 4.28
N VAL A 16 -28.83 17.13 4.62
CA VAL A 16 -30.25 16.82 4.37
C VAL A 16 -30.59 17.04 2.90
N ILE A 17 -30.90 15.95 2.18
CA ILE A 17 -31.34 15.96 0.78
C ILE A 17 -32.83 16.28 0.68
N GLU A 18 -33.64 15.65 1.55
CA GLU A 18 -35.10 15.76 1.51
C GLU A 18 -35.67 15.67 2.94
N CYS A 19 -36.66 16.49 3.25
CA CYS A 19 -37.49 16.33 4.44
C CYS A 19 -38.95 16.54 4.02
N SER A 20 -39.75 15.47 4.06
CA SER A 20 -41.12 15.48 3.58
C SER A 20 -42.05 14.71 4.51
N MET A 21 -43.32 15.08 4.52
CA MET A 21 -44.35 14.37 5.25
C MET A 21 -44.87 13.21 4.38
N GLN A 22 -44.99 12.03 4.96
CA GLN A 22 -45.50 10.83 4.30
C GLN A 22 -46.76 10.35 5.02
N ASP A 23 -47.75 9.93 4.24
CA ASP A 23 -49.01 9.41 4.76
C ASP A 23 -48.74 8.16 5.62
N GLY A 24 -49.17 8.21 6.89
CA GLY A 24 -49.16 7.04 7.75
C GLY A 24 -50.18 6.03 7.25
N HIS A 25 -49.76 4.78 7.04
CA HIS A 25 -50.63 3.70 6.58
C HIS A 25 -51.74 3.39 7.61
N GLY A 26 -52.83 4.16 7.60
CA GLY A 26 -54.00 3.96 8.46
C GLY A 26 -53.85 4.47 9.91
N SER A 27 -52.81 5.27 10.20
CA SER A 27 -52.67 5.96 11.49
C SER A 27 -53.12 7.43 11.32
N ASP A 28 -53.67 8.01 12.39
CA ASP A 28 -53.93 9.45 12.52
C ASP A 28 -52.64 10.28 12.65
N HIS A 29 -51.48 9.64 12.62
CA HIS A 29 -50.16 10.27 12.62
C HIS A 29 -49.58 10.36 11.20
N CYS A 30 -48.98 11.51 10.90
CA CYS A 30 -48.19 11.72 9.69
C CYS A 30 -46.72 11.33 9.97
N ALA A 31 -46.09 10.57 9.09
CA ALA A 31 -44.67 10.24 9.22
C ALA A 31 -43.80 11.36 8.62
N ILE A 32 -42.65 11.64 9.22
CA ILE A 32 -41.64 12.51 8.61
C ILE A 32 -40.58 11.62 7.96
N LYS A 33 -40.40 11.77 6.65
CA LYS A 33 -39.32 11.16 5.88
C LYS A 33 -38.18 12.16 5.77
N VAL A 34 -37.02 11.79 6.31
CA VAL A 34 -35.78 12.55 6.15
C VAL A 34 -34.79 11.71 5.35
N GLN A 35 -34.26 12.28 4.26
CA GLN A 35 -33.19 11.68 3.47
C GLN A 35 -31.92 12.50 3.68
N VAL A 36 -30.83 11.83 4.05
CA VAL A 36 -29.53 12.46 4.29
C VAL A 36 -28.46 11.87 3.37
N ASP A 37 -27.54 12.71 2.90
CA ASP A 37 -26.36 12.34 2.16
C ASP A 37 -25.24 11.92 3.12
N LEU A 38 -24.98 10.62 3.18
CA LEU A 38 -23.88 10.05 3.96
C LEU A 38 -22.71 9.61 3.07
N MET A 39 -22.65 10.09 1.82
CA MET A 39 -21.56 9.77 0.91
C MET A 39 -20.25 10.38 1.43
N LEU A 40 -19.47 9.55 2.11
CA LEU A 40 -18.10 9.89 2.44
C LEU A 40 -17.29 9.95 1.13
N PRO A 41 -16.61 11.06 0.82
CA PRO A 41 -15.70 11.10 -0.31
C PRO A 41 -14.66 10.00 -0.09
N ARG A 42 -14.63 9.04 -1.02
CA ARG A 42 -13.69 7.93 -0.95
C ARG A 42 -12.30 8.52 -1.12
N LYS A 43 -11.57 8.72 -0.02
CA LYS A 43 -10.19 9.20 -0.07
C LYS A 43 -9.43 8.30 -1.05
N GLU A 44 -8.92 8.88 -2.13
CA GLU A 44 -8.05 8.15 -3.04
C GLU A 44 -6.90 7.61 -2.19
N LYS A 45 -6.68 6.30 -2.25
CA LYS A 45 -5.63 5.68 -1.47
C LYS A 45 -4.31 6.19 -2.03
N GLU A 46 -3.65 7.04 -1.26
CA GLU A 46 -2.32 7.56 -1.59
C GLU A 46 -1.40 6.41 -2.05
N LEU A 47 -0.70 6.64 -3.15
CA LEU A 47 0.23 5.69 -3.73
C LEU A 47 1.35 5.39 -2.74
N SER A 48 1.20 4.31 -1.99
CA SER A 48 2.21 3.88 -1.01
C SER A 48 3.49 3.40 -1.73
N ARG A 49 4.66 3.79 -1.24
CA ARG A 49 5.97 3.35 -1.74
C ARG A 49 6.32 1.96 -1.21
N GLN A 50 6.90 1.10 -2.05
CA GLN A 50 7.25 -0.28 -1.70
C GLN A 50 8.74 -0.40 -1.33
N PHE A 51 9.12 0.15 -0.17
CA PHE A 51 10.51 0.14 0.32
C PHE A 51 11.14 -1.25 0.46
N ARG A 52 10.32 -2.30 0.65
CA ARG A 52 10.80 -3.69 0.77
C ARG A 52 11.35 -4.28 -0.53
N GLU A 53 11.03 -3.71 -1.69
CA GLU A 53 11.50 -4.20 -2.98
C GLU A 53 12.53 -3.30 -3.64
N VAL A 54 13.06 -2.34 -2.88
CA VAL A 54 14.09 -1.41 -3.34
C VAL A 54 15.41 -2.16 -3.50
N ASP A 55 16.06 -1.93 -4.63
CA ASP A 55 17.46 -2.26 -4.81
C ASP A 55 18.30 -1.19 -4.08
N TRP A 56 18.81 -1.54 -2.91
CA TRP A 56 19.53 -0.59 -2.06
C TRP A 56 20.93 -0.22 -2.61
N ASP A 57 21.53 -1.08 -3.43
CA ASP A 57 22.80 -0.77 -4.08
C ASP A 57 22.57 0.31 -5.15
N PHE A 58 21.54 0.12 -5.97
CA PHE A 58 21.13 1.12 -6.95
C PHE A 58 20.67 2.42 -6.28
N PHE A 59 19.88 2.34 -5.21
CA PHE A 59 19.43 3.51 -4.45
C PHE A 59 20.61 4.34 -3.92
N ARG A 60 21.62 3.69 -3.33
CA ARG A 60 22.81 4.38 -2.81
C ARG A 60 23.55 5.13 -3.91
N LYS A 61 23.77 4.47 -5.05
CA LYS A 61 24.45 5.07 -6.20
C LYS A 61 23.70 6.33 -6.68
N GLU A 62 22.39 6.23 -6.85
CA GLU A 62 21.56 7.36 -7.26
C GLU A 62 21.57 8.50 -6.24
N PHE A 63 21.55 8.16 -4.94
CA PHE A 63 21.65 9.15 -3.88
C PHE A 63 23.00 9.87 -3.85
N GLU A 64 24.11 9.15 -4.01
CA GLU A 64 25.44 9.74 -4.14
C GLU A 64 25.52 10.69 -5.34
N GLU A 65 24.95 10.30 -6.49
CA GLU A 65 24.89 11.16 -7.68
C GLU A 65 24.08 12.44 -7.47
N VAL A 66 22.94 12.37 -6.74
CA VAL A 66 22.13 13.55 -6.41
C VAL A 66 22.86 14.45 -5.41
N MET A 67 23.49 13.87 -4.39
CA MET A 67 24.24 14.61 -3.37
C MET A 67 25.51 15.27 -3.92
N ALA A 68 26.17 14.65 -4.91
CA ALA A 68 27.36 15.18 -5.57
C ALA A 68 27.11 16.46 -6.40
N ARG A 69 25.83 16.77 -6.71
CA ARG A 69 25.46 18.01 -7.41
C ARG A 69 25.54 19.25 -6.51
N THR A 70 25.85 19.08 -5.24
CA THR A 70 25.80 20.15 -4.25
C THR A 70 27.20 20.68 -3.93
N PRO A 71 27.35 21.99 -3.73
CA PRO A 71 28.59 22.57 -3.23
C PRO A 71 28.94 21.96 -1.87
N THR A 72 30.12 21.38 -1.77
CA THR A 72 30.60 20.62 -0.61
C THR A 72 30.96 21.52 0.58
N GLU A 73 30.91 22.84 0.40
CA GLU A 73 31.16 23.85 1.43
C GLU A 73 29.90 24.68 1.63
N ILE A 74 29.11 24.31 2.63
CA ILE A 74 28.03 25.14 3.15
C ILE A 74 28.49 25.65 4.51
N GLU A 75 28.84 26.93 4.58
CA GLU A 75 29.08 27.59 5.87
C GLU A 75 27.75 27.69 6.62
N ILE A 76 27.75 27.20 7.86
CA ILE A 76 26.57 27.22 8.74
C ILE A 76 26.88 28.23 9.84
N GLU A 77 26.31 29.42 9.73
CA GLU A 77 26.50 30.50 10.72
C GLU A 77 25.22 30.75 11.52
N THR A 78 24.07 30.43 10.95
CA THR A 78 22.74 30.72 11.51
C THR A 78 21.86 29.46 11.61
N VAL A 79 20.76 29.56 12.37
CA VAL A 79 19.77 28.48 12.47
C VAL A 79 19.05 28.27 11.13
N GLU A 80 18.83 29.35 10.38
CA GLU A 80 18.23 29.34 9.06
C GLU A 80 19.09 28.58 8.04
N ASP A 81 20.42 28.63 8.20
CA ASP A 81 21.34 27.85 7.38
C ASP A 81 21.19 26.35 7.64
N VAL A 82 20.97 25.94 8.90
CA VAL A 82 20.69 24.55 9.27
C VAL A 82 19.39 24.07 8.63
N ASP A 83 18.30 24.85 8.75
CA ASP A 83 17.01 24.49 8.15
C ASP A 83 17.11 24.36 6.63
N ARG A 84 17.90 25.22 5.98
CA ARG A 84 18.15 25.16 4.54
C ARG A 84 18.89 23.88 4.16
N VAL A 85 19.93 23.49 4.90
CA VAL A 85 20.67 22.24 4.67
C VAL A 85 19.76 21.04 4.87
N VAL A 86 19.00 20.98 5.97
CA VAL A 86 18.08 19.88 6.25
C VAL A 86 17.02 19.77 5.15
N LYS A 87 16.39 20.87 4.77
CA LYS A 87 15.39 20.89 3.70
C LYS A 87 15.96 20.40 2.39
N TRP A 88 17.19 20.77 2.06
CA TRP A 88 17.87 20.27 0.88
C TRP A 88 18.16 18.76 0.96
N MET A 89 18.72 18.25 2.06
CA MET A 89 18.99 16.82 2.24
C MET A 89 17.72 15.98 2.15
N VAL A 90 16.64 16.45 2.78
CA VAL A 90 15.32 15.81 2.71
C VAL A 90 14.80 15.85 1.28
N GLY A 91 14.95 16.96 0.56
CA GLY A 91 14.58 17.08 -0.85
C GLY A 91 15.33 16.12 -1.75
N ALA A 92 16.65 16.01 -1.60
CA ALA A 92 17.49 15.05 -2.33
C ALA A 92 17.06 13.61 -2.06
N LEU A 93 16.79 13.28 -0.80
CA LEU A 93 16.29 11.95 -0.42
C LEU A 93 14.91 11.67 -1.03
N GLN A 94 14.01 12.66 -1.02
CA GLN A 94 12.69 12.54 -1.65
C GLN A 94 12.80 12.33 -3.16
N GLU A 95 13.66 13.08 -3.86
CA GLU A 95 13.91 12.92 -5.30
C GLU A 95 14.31 11.47 -5.63
N VAL A 96 15.26 10.92 -4.87
CA VAL A 96 15.73 9.54 -5.09
C VAL A 96 14.65 8.53 -4.73
N VAL A 97 13.88 8.78 -3.67
CA VAL A 97 12.74 7.91 -3.31
C VAL A 97 11.71 7.87 -4.44
N GLU A 98 11.38 9.01 -5.05
CA GLU A 98 10.43 9.08 -6.15
C GLU A 98 10.95 8.39 -7.42
N LYS A 99 12.25 8.52 -7.70
CA LYS A 99 12.89 7.92 -8.86
C LYS A 99 13.07 6.40 -8.74
N VAL A 100 13.52 5.93 -7.58
CA VAL A 100 14.01 4.57 -7.39
C VAL A 100 13.00 3.65 -6.73
N VAL A 101 12.19 4.15 -5.79
CA VAL A 101 11.32 3.30 -4.98
C VAL A 101 10.04 2.98 -5.75
N PRO A 102 9.79 1.69 -6.06
CA PRO A 102 8.59 1.32 -6.81
C PRO A 102 7.32 1.72 -6.08
N VAL A 103 6.32 2.16 -6.84
CA VAL A 103 4.98 2.39 -6.31
C VAL A 103 4.31 1.04 -6.07
N ARG A 104 3.75 0.86 -4.87
CA ARG A 104 3.01 -0.35 -4.54
C ARG A 104 1.78 -0.43 -5.43
N ARG A 105 1.69 -1.51 -6.21
CA ARG A 105 0.47 -1.83 -6.97
C ARG A 105 -0.68 -2.08 -6.01
N GLN A 106 -1.65 -1.18 -6.00
CA GLN A 106 -2.89 -1.35 -5.28
C GLN A 106 -3.81 -2.26 -6.10
N SER A 107 -3.77 -3.57 -5.85
CA SER A 107 -4.73 -4.50 -6.43
C SER A 107 -5.31 -5.38 -5.34
N VAL A 108 -6.63 -5.60 -5.40
CA VAL A 108 -7.38 -6.44 -4.47
C VAL A 108 -6.87 -7.89 -4.48
N TYR A 109 -6.28 -8.31 -5.60
CA TYR A 109 -5.76 -9.66 -5.78
C TYR A 109 -4.29 -9.83 -5.32
N VAL A 110 -3.62 -8.74 -4.93
CA VAL A 110 -2.23 -8.80 -4.47
C VAL A 110 -2.19 -9.24 -3.01
N LYS A 111 -1.54 -10.36 -2.76
CA LYS A 111 -1.33 -10.87 -1.40
C LYS A 111 -0.21 -10.06 -0.74
N LYS A 112 -0.51 -9.36 0.36
CA LYS A 112 0.45 -8.52 1.09
C LYS A 112 1.73 -9.27 1.53
N TRP A 113 1.58 -10.55 1.86
CA TRP A 113 2.67 -11.43 2.27
C TRP A 113 3.49 -11.98 1.09
N TRP A 114 3.10 -11.77 -0.17
CA TRP A 114 3.85 -12.29 -1.31
C TRP A 114 5.03 -11.40 -1.66
N MET A 115 6.24 -11.96 -1.77
CA MET A 115 7.47 -11.22 -2.11
C MET A 115 8.15 -11.77 -3.36
N LYS A 116 9.05 -10.98 -3.96
CA LYS A 116 9.88 -11.38 -5.12
C LYS A 116 10.63 -12.70 -4.89
N ASP A 117 11.17 -12.93 -3.69
CA ASP A 117 11.87 -14.19 -3.38
C ASP A 117 10.95 -15.41 -3.47
N LEU A 118 9.71 -15.32 -3.00
CA LEU A 118 8.73 -16.41 -3.17
C LEU A 118 8.41 -16.66 -4.64
N THR A 119 8.41 -15.60 -5.46
CA THR A 119 8.24 -15.72 -6.91
C THR A 119 9.43 -16.45 -7.54
N LYS A 120 10.66 -16.11 -7.15
CA LYS A 120 11.89 -16.79 -7.59
C LYS A 120 11.87 -18.28 -7.20
N MET A 121 11.54 -18.58 -5.94
CA MET A 121 11.40 -19.96 -5.46
C MET A 121 10.33 -20.74 -6.23
N MET A 122 9.17 -20.12 -6.51
CA MET A 122 8.12 -20.75 -7.32
C MET A 122 8.63 -21.13 -8.72
N TYR A 123 9.36 -20.24 -9.38
CA TYR A 123 9.93 -20.53 -10.70
C TYR A 123 10.97 -21.64 -10.66
N GLU A 124 11.85 -21.64 -9.65
CA GLU A 124 12.82 -22.74 -9.47
C GLU A 124 12.12 -24.08 -9.19
N CYS A 125 11.10 -24.11 -8.33
CA CYS A 125 10.27 -25.31 -8.11
C CYS A 125 9.66 -25.82 -9.43
N LYS A 126 9.08 -24.92 -10.24
CA LYS A 126 8.52 -25.28 -11.56
C LYS A 126 9.58 -25.83 -12.49
N LYS A 127 10.75 -25.20 -12.55
CA LYS A 127 11.88 -25.60 -13.40
C LYS A 127 12.40 -26.98 -13.02
N VAL A 128 12.69 -27.23 -11.75
CA VAL A 128 13.21 -28.53 -11.28
C VAL A 128 12.16 -29.64 -11.47
N ARG A 129 10.87 -29.37 -11.23
CA ARG A 129 9.80 -30.35 -11.52
C ARG A 129 9.72 -30.69 -13.01
N ARG A 130 9.82 -29.70 -13.90
CA ARG A 130 9.87 -29.93 -15.36
C ARG A 130 11.08 -30.76 -15.76
N GLN A 131 12.23 -30.54 -15.12
CA GLN A 131 13.45 -31.34 -15.37
C GLN A 131 13.29 -32.78 -14.88
N ALA A 132 12.71 -32.99 -13.68
CA ALA A 132 12.47 -34.31 -13.12
C ALA A 132 11.45 -35.14 -13.93
N ALA A 133 10.52 -34.49 -14.64
CA ALA A 133 9.56 -35.15 -15.51
C ALA A 133 10.13 -35.60 -16.87
N LYS A 134 11.40 -35.29 -17.18
CA LYS A 134 12.04 -35.72 -18.43
C LYS A 134 12.35 -37.22 -18.38
N ARG A 135 12.26 -37.90 -19.54
CA ARG A 135 12.56 -39.34 -19.66
C ARG A 135 13.97 -39.72 -19.23
N MET A 136 14.96 -38.85 -19.44
CA MET A 136 16.36 -39.05 -19.05
C MET A 136 16.73 -38.30 -17.76
N ALA A 137 15.75 -38.00 -16.90
CA ALA A 137 16.05 -37.35 -15.64
C ALA A 137 16.87 -38.30 -14.73
N PRO A 138 17.85 -37.77 -13.98
CA PRO A 138 18.53 -38.53 -12.94
C PRO A 138 17.53 -39.14 -11.93
N LEU A 139 17.84 -40.31 -11.37
CA LEU A 139 16.96 -41.02 -10.43
C LEU A 139 16.57 -40.16 -9.21
N ASP A 140 17.48 -39.29 -8.77
CA ASP A 140 17.29 -38.38 -7.63
C ASP A 140 16.60 -37.05 -7.99
N ALA A 141 16.23 -36.83 -9.26
CA ALA A 141 15.65 -35.56 -9.70
C ALA A 141 14.34 -35.23 -8.97
N TRP A 142 13.51 -36.25 -8.69
CA TRP A 142 12.29 -36.09 -7.91
C TRP A 142 12.55 -35.80 -6.43
N VAL A 143 13.63 -36.35 -5.86
CA VAL A 143 14.05 -36.07 -4.48
C VAL A 143 14.46 -34.61 -4.34
N ARG A 144 15.26 -34.10 -5.28
CA ARG A 144 15.64 -32.66 -5.34
C ARG A 144 14.43 -31.76 -5.54
N ALA A 145 13.51 -32.13 -6.44
CA ALA A 145 12.28 -31.37 -6.67
C ALA A 145 11.42 -31.29 -5.41
N ARG A 146 11.30 -32.39 -4.67
CA ARG A 146 10.57 -32.45 -3.40
C ARG A 146 11.22 -31.60 -2.32
N ALA A 147 12.55 -31.66 -2.19
CA ALA A 147 13.28 -30.86 -1.22
C ALA A 147 13.06 -29.36 -1.45
N LEU A 148 13.17 -28.89 -2.70
CA LEU A 148 12.96 -27.49 -3.06
C LEU A 148 11.50 -27.06 -2.83
N GLN A 149 10.53 -27.92 -3.16
CA GLN A 149 9.12 -27.69 -2.87
C GLN A 149 8.86 -27.51 -1.36
N ASN A 150 9.47 -28.36 -0.52
CA ASN A 150 9.32 -28.26 0.93
C ASN A 150 9.92 -26.96 1.47
N GLN A 151 11.08 -26.52 0.94
CA GLN A 151 11.69 -25.24 1.29
C GLN A 151 10.77 -24.07 0.92
N TYR A 152 10.19 -24.10 -0.28
CA TYR A 152 9.23 -23.10 -0.75
C TYR A 152 7.96 -23.04 0.12
N GLU A 153 7.40 -24.19 0.49
CA GLU A 153 6.24 -24.25 1.39
C GLU A 153 6.57 -23.70 2.79
N LYS A 154 7.75 -24.01 3.32
CA LYS A 154 8.23 -23.47 4.59
C LYS A 154 8.38 -21.94 4.51
N ALA A 155 8.96 -21.42 3.43
CA ALA A 155 9.10 -19.99 3.19
C ALA A 155 7.73 -19.28 3.11
N ILE A 156 6.74 -19.87 2.43
CA ILE A 156 5.36 -19.34 2.41
C ILE A 156 4.78 -19.28 3.82
N ARG A 157 4.91 -20.35 4.62
CA ARG A 157 4.37 -20.39 5.99
C ARG A 157 5.01 -19.33 6.88
N LEU A 158 6.34 -19.16 6.79
CA LEU A 158 7.06 -18.14 7.54
C LEU A 158 6.59 -16.74 7.13
N GLN A 159 6.50 -16.50 5.82
CA GLN A 159 6.13 -15.20 5.30
C GLN A 159 4.69 -14.82 5.66
N LYS A 160 3.77 -15.79 5.67
CA LYS A 160 2.39 -15.58 6.14
C LYS A 160 2.30 -15.27 7.64
N LYS A 161 3.28 -15.67 8.46
CA LYS A 161 3.32 -15.35 9.90
C LYS A 161 3.89 -13.97 10.19
N LEU A 162 4.74 -13.45 9.30
CA LEU A 162 5.38 -12.15 9.44
C LEU A 162 4.47 -10.97 9.03
N HIS A 163 3.28 -11.23 8.48
CA HIS A 163 2.30 -10.24 8.03
C HIS A 163 0.95 -10.53 8.67
#